data_AF-A0A2V7MC05-F1
#
_entry.id   AF-A0A2V7MC05-F1
#
_cell.length_a   1.000
_cell.length_b   1.000
_cell.length_c   1.000
_cell.angle_alpha   90.00
_cell.angle_beta   90.00
_cell.angle_gamma   90.00
#
_symmetry.space_group_name_H-M   'P 1'
#
loop_
_entity.id
_entity.type
_entity.pdbx_description
1 polymer ?
#
loop_
_entity_poly.entity_id
_entity_poly.type
_entity_poly.pdbx_seq_one_letter_code
_entity_poly.pdbx_strand_id
1 'polypeptide(L)'
;MMTRDQARRALNLVIAAVALLLAFPLMAIIAVLIKLTSRGPVLFTQQRIGLDRRALGEPAGNFRRHADDGGRTFTMYKFRTMRVDGGASSQVWAQRDDPRVTPLGRVLRKLRLDELPQLWNVLVGDMNVVGPRP
;
A
#
# COMPACT_ATOMS: atom_id res chain seq x y z
N MET A 1 1.44 -1.05 32.35
CA MET A 1 0.13 -0.92 31.66
C MET A 1 0.40 -0.59 30.20
N MET A 2 -0.18 -1.34 29.26
CA MET A 2 -0.02 -1.10 27.83
C MET A 2 -0.85 0.13 27.43
N THR A 3 -0.26 1.08 26.70
CA THR A 3 -1.00 2.27 26.26
C THR A 3 -2.02 1.90 25.17
N ARG A 4 -3.08 2.72 25.00
CA ARG A 4 -4.11 2.48 23.96
C ARG A 4 -3.49 2.36 22.56
N ASP A 5 -2.43 3.10 22.29
CA ASP A 5 -1.72 3.07 21.01
C ASP A 5 -0.91 1.79 20.83
N GLN A 6 -0.26 1.30 21.89
CA GLN A 6 0.41 0.00 21.87
C GLN A 6 -0.58 -1.14 21.61
N ALA A 7 -1.78 -1.08 22.21
CA ALA A 7 -2.84 -2.07 21.97
C ALA A 7 -3.34 -2.07 20.51
N ARG A 8 -3.61 -0.88 19.95
CA ARG A 8 -3.98 -0.76 18.53
C ARG A 8 -2.87 -1.28 17.61
N ARG A 9 -1.60 -1.01 17.93
CA ARG A 9 -0.46 -1.49 17.16
C ARG A 9 -0.35 -3.01 17.19
N ALA A 10 -0.45 -3.62 18.37
CA ALA A 10 -0.42 -5.06 18.52
C ALA A 10 -1.56 -5.72 17.72
N LEU A 11 -2.77 -5.16 17.80
CA LEU A 11 -3.91 -5.64 17.03
C LEU A 11 -3.67 -5.55 15.51
N ASN A 12 -3.19 -4.41 15.00
CA ASN A 12 -2.86 -4.26 13.57
C ASN A 12 -1.84 -5.30 13.11
N LEU A 13 -0.81 -5.56 13.92
CA LEU A 13 0.23 -6.53 13.59
C LEU A 13 -0.33 -7.96 13.56
N VAL A 14 -1.13 -8.35 14.55
CA VAL A 14 -1.75 -9.68 14.61
C VAL A 14 -2.69 -9.88 13.42
N ILE A 15 -3.56 -8.91 13.13
CA ILE A 15 -4.49 -8.99 11.99
C ILE A 15 -3.71 -9.10 10.68
N ALA A 16 -2.69 -8.28 10.48
CA ALA A 16 -1.89 -8.30 9.26
C ALA A 16 -1.11 -9.62 9.10
N ALA A 17 -0.57 -10.17 10.19
CA ALA A 17 0.17 -11.44 10.17
C ALA A 17 -0.76 -12.61 9.81
N VAL A 18 -1.92 -12.69 10.45
CA VAL A 18 -2.93 -13.72 10.16
C VAL A 18 -3.45 -13.58 8.73
N ALA A 19 -3.81 -12.36 8.32
CA ALA A 19 -4.28 -12.10 6.96
C ALA A 19 -3.22 -12.44 5.91
N LEU A 20 -1.95 -12.10 6.14
CA LEU A 20 -0.87 -12.41 5.21
C LEU A 20 -0.64 -13.92 5.11
N LEU A 21 -0.66 -14.64 6.24
CA LEU A 21 -0.51 -16.10 6.26
C LEU A 21 -1.63 -16.78 5.45
N LEU A 22 -2.89 -16.37 5.66
CA LEU A 22 -4.05 -16.92 4.96
C LEU A 22 -4.08 -16.51 3.48
N ALA A 23 -3.66 -15.28 3.15
CA ALA A 23 -3.65 -14.78 1.79
C ALA A 23 -2.43 -15.26 0.98
N PHE A 24 -1.36 -15.74 1.63
CA PHE A 24 -0.12 -16.15 0.98
C PHE A 24 -0.29 -17.12 -0.21
N PRO A 25 -1.04 -18.24 -0.10
CA PRO A 25 -1.22 -19.15 -1.24
C PRO A 25 -1.88 -18.46 -2.43
N LEU A 26 -2.89 -17.62 -2.18
CA LEU A 26 -3.54 -16.82 -3.22
C LEU A 26 -2.58 -15.79 -3.84
N MET A 27 -1.79 -15.11 -3.01
CA MET A 27 -0.77 -14.14 -3.45
C MET A 27 0.28 -14.80 -4.34
N ALA A 28 0.73 -16.02 -4.01
CA ALA A 28 1.67 -16.79 -4.83
C ALA A 28 1.07 -17.14 -6.20
N ILE A 29 -0.19 -17.59 -6.25
CA ILE A 29 -0.91 -17.86 -7.50
C ILE A 29 -1.03 -16.59 -8.34
N ILE A 30 -1.44 -15.47 -7.74
CA ILE A 30 -1.54 -14.17 -8.43
C ILE A 30 -0.17 -13.75 -8.99
N ALA A 31 0.91 -13.92 -8.23
CA ALA A 31 2.26 -13.59 -8.66
C ALA A 31 2.68 -14.39 -9.91
N VAL A 32 2.41 -15.70 -9.92
CA VAL A 32 2.66 -16.56 -11.08
C VAL A 32 1.82 -16.11 -12.28
N LEU A 33 0.51 -15.87 -12.09
CA LEU A 33 -0.38 -15.42 -13.16
C LEU A 33 0.07 -14.08 -13.76
N ILE A 34 0.56 -13.15 -12.93
CA ILE A 34 1.11 -11.87 -13.42
C ILE A 34 2.35 -12.11 -14.29
N LYS A 35 3.26 -13.00 -13.87
CA LYS A 35 4.47 -13.35 -14.64
C LYS A 35 4.14 -14.03 -15.96
N LEU A 36 3.14 -14.91 -15.98
CA LEU A 36 2.71 -15.61 -17.20
C LEU A 36 1.96 -14.71 -18.18
N THR A 37 1.18 -13.74 -17.68
CA THR A 37 0.33 -12.88 -18.52
C THR A 37 0.97 -11.54 -18.91
N SER A 38 2.07 -11.13 -18.27
CA SER A 38 2.71 -9.84 -18.55
C SER A 38 4.22 -9.82 -18.24
N ARG A 39 5.03 -9.23 -19.12
CA ARG A 39 6.48 -9.07 -18.91
C ARG A 39 6.80 -8.05 -17.81
N GLY A 40 7.84 -8.29 -16.99
CA GLY A 40 8.35 -7.38 -15.96
C GLY A 40 8.11 -7.82 -14.50
N PRO A 41 8.18 -6.90 -13.50
CA PRO A 41 8.06 -7.22 -12.07
C PRO A 41 6.62 -7.53 -11.63
N VAL A 42 6.47 -8.39 -10.61
CA VAL A 42 5.16 -8.75 -10.04
C VAL A 42 4.53 -7.57 -9.27
N LEU A 43 5.37 -6.83 -8.56
CA LEU A 43 4.93 -5.74 -7.70
C LEU A 43 5.06 -4.41 -8.42
N PHE A 44 4.07 -3.55 -8.19
CA PHE A 44 4.10 -2.13 -8.43
C PHE A 44 4.37 -1.42 -7.11
N THR A 45 5.26 -0.43 -7.12
CA THR A 45 5.63 0.36 -5.94
C THR A 45 5.30 1.83 -6.14
N GLN A 46 4.82 2.48 -5.08
CA GLN A 46 4.53 3.91 -5.10
C GLN A 46 4.94 4.56 -3.78
N GLN A 47 5.61 5.71 -3.86
CA GLN A 47 5.90 6.51 -2.67
C GLN A 47 4.63 7.17 -2.16
N ARG A 48 4.34 7.01 -0.86
CA ARG A 48 3.20 7.59 -0.16
C ARG A 48 3.65 8.22 1.15
N ILE A 49 2.82 9.12 1.69
CA ILE A 49 3.05 9.73 3.00
C ILE A 49 2.36 8.84 4.04
N GLY A 50 3.15 8.29 4.96
CA GLY A 50 2.68 7.35 5.98
C GLY A 50 1.95 8.02 7.13
N LEU A 51 1.58 7.20 8.11
CA LEU A 51 0.99 7.71 9.35
C LEU A 51 2.01 8.60 10.08
N ASP A 52 1.58 9.82 10.34
CA ASP A 52 2.27 10.76 11.21
C ASP A 52 2.49 10.12 12.59
N ARG A 53 3.75 10.01 12.98
CA ARG A 53 4.16 9.57 14.31
C ARG A 53 4.67 10.76 15.11
N ARG A 54 3.99 11.92 15.02
CA ARG A 54 4.21 13.05 15.92
C ARG A 54 4.09 12.56 17.36
N ALA A 55 5.19 12.72 18.10
CA ALA A 55 5.18 12.52 19.54
C ALA A 55 4.23 13.55 20.17
N LEU A 56 3.42 13.14 21.14
CA LEU A 56 2.65 14.06 21.98
C LEU A 56 3.64 15.00 22.69
N GLY A 57 3.75 16.26 22.25
CA GLY A 57 4.55 17.27 22.98
C GLY A 57 5.05 18.49 22.20
N GLU A 58 5.10 18.49 20.88
CA GLU A 58 5.63 19.64 20.13
C GLU A 58 4.52 20.65 19.78
N PRO A 59 4.55 21.90 20.30
CA PRO A 59 3.62 22.94 19.89
C PRO A 59 4.01 23.41 18.48
N ALA A 60 3.07 23.31 17.54
CA ALA A 60 3.29 23.71 16.16
C ALA A 60 3.70 25.19 16.05
N GLY A 61 4.88 25.44 15.47
CA GLY A 61 5.24 26.73 14.92
C GLY A 61 4.51 27.03 13.59
N ASN A 62 4.41 28.33 13.28
CA ASN A 62 3.84 28.99 12.08
C ASN A 62 2.32 28.83 11.81
N PHE A 63 1.53 29.72 12.42
CA PHE A 63 0.08 29.93 12.24
C PHE A 63 -0.38 30.35 10.81
N ARG A 64 0.47 30.26 9.79
CA ARG A 64 0.14 30.57 8.38
C ARG A 64 0.18 29.34 7.46
N ARG A 65 0.85 28.25 7.87
CA ARG A 65 0.74 26.93 7.24
C ARG A 65 0.00 26.02 8.22
N HIS A 66 -1.27 25.76 7.97
CA HIS A 66 -2.10 24.92 8.83
C HIS A 66 -1.86 23.41 8.67
N ALA A 67 -1.05 23.00 7.68
CA ALA A 67 -0.77 21.59 7.38
C ALA A 67 0.72 21.31 7.56
N ASP A 68 1.01 20.41 8.49
CA ASP A 68 2.27 19.68 8.56
C ASP A 68 2.02 18.37 7.81
N ASP A 69 2.67 18.19 6.65
CA ASP A 69 2.60 16.99 5.80
C ASP A 69 3.35 15.78 6.43
N GLY A 70 3.71 15.89 7.72
CA GLY A 70 4.67 15.09 8.50
C GLY A 70 4.32 13.63 8.79
N GLY A 71 3.96 12.84 7.78
CA GLY A 71 4.16 11.39 7.80
C GLY A 71 5.54 11.01 7.26
N ARG A 72 6.19 9.96 7.79
CA ARG A 72 7.38 9.40 7.12
C ARG A 72 6.96 8.87 5.74
N THR A 73 7.71 9.21 4.70
CA THR A 73 7.48 8.61 3.38
C THR A 73 7.75 7.11 3.44
N PHE A 74 6.89 6.33 2.77
CA PHE A 74 7.05 4.89 2.69
C PHE A 74 6.72 4.37 1.29
N THR A 75 7.23 3.19 1.00
CA THR A 75 6.99 2.51 -0.27
C THR A 75 5.76 1.63 -0.14
N MET A 76 4.65 2.03 -0.75
CA MET A 76 3.44 1.22 -0.81
C MET A 76 3.58 0.12 -1.88
N TYR A 77 3.26 -1.13 -1.51
CA TYR A 77 3.29 -2.28 -2.41
C TYR A 77 1.91 -2.64 -2.93
N LYS A 78 1.80 -2.91 -4.24
CA LYS A 78 0.61 -3.49 -4.89
C LYS A 78 1.01 -4.56 -5.89
N PHE A 79 0.11 -5.45 -6.24
CA PHE A 79 0.32 -6.27 -7.43
C PHE A 79 0.24 -5.41 -8.68
N ARG A 80 1.06 -5.73 -9.67
CA ARG A 80 1.05 -5.04 -10.94
C ARG A 80 -0.18 -5.41 -11.75
N THR A 81 -1.00 -4.42 -12.03
CA THR A 81 -2.23 -4.54 -12.82
C THR A 81 -2.15 -3.85 -14.18
N MET A 82 -1.02 -3.19 -14.47
CA MET A 82 -0.80 -2.42 -15.70
C MET A 82 0.47 -2.91 -16.41
N ARG A 83 0.49 -2.78 -17.73
CA ARG A 83 1.68 -3.01 -18.55
C ARG A 83 2.72 -1.93 -18.26
N VAL A 84 3.99 -2.32 -18.38
CA VAL A 84 5.11 -1.38 -18.32
C VAL A 84 5.32 -0.87 -19.73
N ASP A 85 4.94 0.38 -20.00
CA ASP A 85 5.28 1.03 -21.25
C ASP A 85 6.74 1.48 -21.20
N GLY A 86 7.48 1.27 -22.31
CA GLY A 86 8.92 1.56 -22.39
C GLY A 86 9.30 3.04 -22.37
N GLY A 87 8.37 3.95 -22.05
CA GLY A 87 8.55 5.41 -22.10
C GLY A 87 8.46 6.07 -20.72
N ALA A 88 9.53 6.78 -20.37
CA ALA A 88 9.72 7.76 -19.28
C ALA A 88 8.60 7.96 -18.22
N SER A 89 8.87 7.42 -17.02
CA SER A 89 9.01 8.11 -15.72
C SER A 89 8.02 9.18 -15.22
N SER A 90 6.84 9.36 -15.83
CA SER A 90 5.78 10.16 -15.20
C SER A 90 4.76 9.22 -14.53
N GLN A 91 4.49 9.44 -13.23
CA GLN A 91 3.39 8.77 -12.54
C GLN A 91 2.05 9.29 -13.08
N VAL A 92 1.65 8.83 -14.25
CA VAL A 92 0.35 9.16 -14.83
C VAL A 92 -0.72 8.45 -14.03
N TRP A 93 -1.64 9.22 -13.46
CA TRP A 93 -2.77 8.68 -12.69
C TRP A 93 -3.62 7.78 -13.59
N ALA A 94 -3.99 6.61 -13.08
CA ALA A 94 -4.81 5.67 -13.84
C ALA A 94 -6.20 6.28 -14.09
N GLN A 95 -6.65 6.24 -15.33
CA GLN A 95 -8.00 6.65 -15.72
C GLN A 95 -8.99 5.48 -15.63
N ARG A 96 -10.29 5.80 -15.66
CA ARG A 96 -11.39 4.84 -15.39
C ARG A 96 -11.46 3.66 -16.38
N ASP A 97 -10.81 3.77 -17.55
CA ASP A 97 -10.65 2.69 -18.53
C ASP A 97 -9.26 2.73 -19.20
N ASP A 98 -8.22 2.79 -18.35
CA ASP A 98 -6.85 2.92 -18.84
C ASP A 98 -6.42 1.69 -19.69
N PRO A 99 -5.99 1.90 -20.96
CA PRO A 99 -5.64 0.81 -21.87
C PRO A 99 -4.43 -0.01 -21.41
N ARG A 100 -3.63 0.53 -20.49
CA ARG A 100 -2.46 -0.16 -19.92
C ARG A 100 -2.88 -1.28 -18.97
N VAL A 101 -4.12 -1.31 -18.50
CA VAL A 101 -4.62 -2.33 -17.56
C VAL A 101 -4.69 -3.70 -18.24
N THR A 102 -4.08 -4.72 -17.63
CA THR A 102 -4.13 -6.08 -18.13
C THR A 102 -5.51 -6.72 -17.84
N PRO A 103 -5.96 -7.73 -18.62
CA PRO A 103 -7.21 -8.43 -18.32
C PRO A 103 -7.25 -8.99 -16.89
N LEU A 104 -6.16 -9.62 -16.45
CA LEU A 104 -5.98 -10.06 -15.07
C LEU A 104 -6.01 -8.88 -14.09
N GLY A 105 -5.31 -7.79 -14.41
CA GLY A 105 -5.28 -6.58 -13.61
C GLY A 105 -6.66 -5.96 -13.40
N ARG A 106 -7.57 -6.04 -14.38
CA ARG A 106 -8.96 -5.59 -14.25
C ARG A 106 -9.71 -6.39 -13.18
N VAL A 107 -9.54 -7.71 -13.16
CA VAL A 107 -10.14 -8.59 -12.13
C VAL A 107 -9.55 -8.28 -10.75
N LEU A 108 -8.21 -8.18 -10.66
CA LEU A 108 -7.53 -7.88 -9.40
C LEU A 108 -8.00 -6.55 -8.79
N ARG A 109 -8.12 -5.49 -9.61
CA ARG A 109 -8.65 -4.17 -9.16
C ARG A 109 -10.09 -4.22 -8.73
N LYS A 110 -10.95 -4.93 -9.49
CA LYS A 110 -12.38 -5.07 -9.17
C LYS A 110 -12.58 -5.74 -7.81
N LEU A 111 -11.75 -6.74 -7.50
CA LEU A 111 -11.78 -7.48 -6.25
C LEU A 111 -10.85 -6.91 -5.16
N ARG A 112 -10.12 -5.82 -5.45
CA ARG A 112 -9.07 -5.24 -4.59
C ARG A 112 -7.98 -6.23 -4.16
N LEU A 113 -7.81 -7.32 -4.91
CA LEU A 113 -6.75 -8.30 -4.67
C LEU A 113 -5.37 -7.71 -4.98
N ASP A 114 -5.30 -6.65 -5.79
CA ASP A 114 -4.06 -5.94 -6.08
C ASP A 114 -3.47 -5.24 -4.86
N GLU A 115 -4.26 -5.05 -3.79
CA GLU A 115 -3.84 -4.36 -2.57
C GLU A 115 -3.33 -5.31 -1.48
N LEU A 116 -3.44 -6.63 -1.66
CA LEU A 116 -2.93 -7.63 -0.69
C LEU A 116 -1.47 -7.42 -0.29
N PRO A 117 -0.54 -7.01 -1.18
CA PRO A 117 0.84 -6.71 -0.78
C PRO A 117 0.98 -5.59 0.26
N GLN A 118 -0.03 -4.72 0.45
CA GLN A 118 -0.03 -3.69 1.49
C GLN A 118 -0.08 -4.27 2.91
N LEU A 119 -0.48 -5.54 3.09
CA LEU A 119 -0.39 -6.22 4.39
C LEU A 119 1.05 -6.24 4.91
N TRP A 120 2.05 -6.27 4.02
CA TRP A 120 3.45 -6.12 4.39
C TRP A 120 3.76 -4.73 4.97
N ASN A 121 3.19 -3.66 4.39
CA ASN A 121 3.33 -2.30 4.91
C ASN A 121 2.74 -2.17 6.32
N VAL A 122 1.66 -2.89 6.63
CA VAL A 122 1.09 -2.92 7.97
C VAL A 122 2.02 -3.63 8.96
N LEU A 123 2.61 -4.76 8.57
CA LEU A 123 3.57 -5.50 9.40
C LEU A 123 4.81 -4.67 9.75
N VAL A 124 5.44 -4.04 8.74
CA VAL A 124 6.62 -3.18 8.92
C VAL A 124 6.27 -1.88 9.64
N GLY A 125 5.01 -1.46 9.55
CA GLY A 125 4.46 -0.38 10.34
C GLY A 125 4.30 0.96 9.67
N ASP A 126 4.31 0.94 8.34
CA ASP A 126 4.06 2.11 7.52
C ASP A 126 2.55 2.43 7.46
N MET A 127 1.69 1.42 7.63
CA MET A 127 0.23 1.51 7.51
C MET A 127 -0.49 0.83 8.68
N ASN A 128 -1.76 1.17 8.86
CA ASN A 128 -2.70 0.42 9.70
C ASN A 128 -3.67 -0.36 8.80
N VAL A 129 -4.27 -1.44 9.33
CA VAL A 129 -5.31 -2.20 8.59
C VAL A 129 -6.51 -1.31 8.28
N VAL A 130 -6.87 -0.45 9.24
CA VAL A 130 -7.91 0.57 9.10
C VAL A 130 -7.32 1.92 9.50
N GLY A 131 -7.42 2.90 8.62
CA GLY A 131 -6.87 4.24 8.82
C GLY A 131 -7.16 5.17 7.63
N PRO A 132 -6.72 6.43 7.71
CA PRO A 132 -6.77 7.35 6.58
C PRO A 132 -6.07 6.73 5.38
N ARG A 133 -6.62 6.91 4.18
CA ARG A 133 -5.98 6.46 2.94
C ARG A 133 -4.74 7.34 2.71
N PRO A 134 -3.53 6.75 2.60
CA PRO A 134 -2.30 7.49 2.33
C PRO A 134 -2.13 7.85 0.84
#